data_AF-A0A964ETE2-F1
#
_entry.id   AF-A0A964ETE2-F1
#
_cell.length_a   1.000
_cell.length_b   1.000
_cell.length_c   1.000
_cell.angle_alpha   90.00
_cell.angle_beta   90.00
_cell.angle_gamma   90.00
#
_symmetry.space_group_name_H-M   'P 1'
#
loop_
_entity.id
_entity.type
_entity.pdbx_description
1 polymer ?
#
loop_
_entity_poly.entity_id
_entity_poly.type
_entity_poly.pdbx_seq_one_letter_code
_entity_poly.pdbx_strand_id
1 'polypeptide(L)'
;MPVPQLSEDKIATLSLSHLRRIVAVDSQSDERSPTIPTTSGQKKLAALLEGFFSEQGAAVERDDFANVIARLPGRGAGADKPPMALMVHIDTALGTAATDDLRLVPGWTGGAIPYAENAGLVVSVETYPQVEPFLGQTLVHGPGVAPFGLDDKLGLTHLMTLACLLRQAPEIEHPPLLLIGRPDEECGRMEAVEGLAARLAEQGVAHGYTVDGILPFEINVENFNAAMGAVRFDVTPGPEASGARLRLHLGGVNTHGATAKAEGSRSAVRFAAEILQQLRADGVDPAALTLTGFDSDPVRECDAVLTWVAADGGAALRAAVAKVVDPHRPRGASWHLAADPSAPARALPGAEAALRFVSAFLASDPGFTLLAEESEGYDGYSSPIRILRDDQGLRLDVRIRDFSPEGLQRRIDHLTAQAKAHGHAAEAAHQYVNMGPRLAPHGHLVAWAMEAGASVGVDPQRGPIRGGTGVDPFLDHGVPIANVGTGYFAPESEKEFTSLEMMARHALWLVALVQRAAAG
;
A
#
# COMPACT_ATOMS: atom_id res chain seq x y z
N MET A 1 21.26 14.55 -23.96
CA MET A 1 22.08 14.96 -22.79
C MET A 1 23.09 13.86 -22.52
N PRO A 2 24.27 14.10 -21.90
CA PRO A 2 25.13 13.00 -21.52
C PRO A 2 24.43 12.20 -20.42
N VAL A 3 23.77 11.11 -20.84
CA VAL A 3 23.35 10.01 -19.97
C VAL A 3 24.63 9.43 -19.36
N PRO A 4 24.62 8.98 -18.09
CA PRO A 4 25.78 8.31 -17.51
C PRO A 4 26.40 7.32 -18.50
N GLN A 5 27.73 7.25 -18.61
CA GLN A 5 28.42 6.32 -19.52
C GLN A 5 28.17 4.83 -19.19
N LEU A 6 27.33 4.53 -18.19
CA LEU A 6 26.91 3.19 -17.83
C LEU A 6 25.76 2.74 -18.73
N SER A 7 25.90 1.56 -19.31
CA SER A 7 24.80 0.89 -20.00
C SER A 7 23.67 0.57 -19.03
N GLU A 8 22.43 0.49 -19.52
CA GLU A 8 21.26 0.10 -18.72
C GLU A 8 21.51 -1.20 -17.92
N ASP A 9 22.17 -2.21 -18.51
CA ASP A 9 22.52 -3.46 -17.82
C ASP A 9 23.38 -3.26 -16.56
N LYS A 10 24.33 -2.30 -16.60
CA LYS A 10 25.17 -2.00 -15.44
C LYS A 10 24.38 -1.29 -14.36
N ILE A 11 23.48 -0.37 -14.74
CA ILE A 11 22.59 0.33 -13.81
C ILE A 11 21.60 -0.67 -13.19
N ALA A 12 21.05 -1.59 -13.97
CA ALA A 12 20.20 -2.67 -13.50
C ALA A 12 20.91 -3.57 -12.50
N THR A 13 22.15 -3.98 -12.78
CA THR A 13 22.97 -4.80 -11.89
C THR A 13 23.26 -4.09 -10.56
N LEU A 14 23.58 -2.80 -10.63
CA LEU A 14 23.80 -1.95 -9.46
C LEU A 14 22.52 -1.83 -8.62
N SER A 15 21.39 -1.53 -9.26
CA SER A 15 20.08 -1.37 -8.61
C SER A 15 19.64 -2.68 -7.94
N LEU A 16 19.78 -3.82 -8.63
CA LEU A 16 19.48 -5.13 -8.05
C LEU A 16 20.34 -5.41 -6.80
N SER A 17 21.62 -5.01 -6.81
CA SER A 17 22.49 -5.15 -5.64
C SER A 17 22.04 -4.27 -4.47
N HIS A 18 21.51 -3.07 -4.73
CA HIS A 18 20.96 -2.21 -3.70
C HIS A 18 19.66 -2.80 -3.14
N LEU A 19 18.73 -3.19 -4.03
CA LEU A 19 17.46 -3.81 -3.65
C LEU A 19 17.69 -5.04 -2.75
N ARG A 20 18.53 -5.99 -3.19
CA ARG A 20 18.89 -7.18 -2.39
C ARG A 20 19.39 -6.84 -0.99
N ARG A 21 20.17 -5.76 -0.85
CA ARG A 21 20.75 -5.37 0.43
C ARG A 21 19.69 -4.85 1.41
N ILE A 22 18.69 -4.10 0.92
CA ILE A 22 17.71 -3.43 1.77
C ILE A 22 16.44 -4.27 2.01
N VAL A 23 16.02 -5.11 1.05
CA VAL A 23 14.88 -6.03 1.27
C VAL A 23 15.23 -7.15 2.26
N ALA A 24 16.53 -7.46 2.44
CA ALA A 24 17.01 -8.38 3.47
C ALA A 24 16.95 -7.80 4.90
N VAL A 25 16.66 -6.51 5.07
CA VAL A 25 16.49 -5.88 6.39
C VAL A 25 15.00 -5.83 6.73
N ASP A 26 14.60 -6.50 7.81
CA ASP A 26 13.25 -6.31 8.36
C ASP A 26 13.11 -4.87 8.86
N SER A 27 12.13 -4.15 8.31
CA SER A 27 11.83 -2.76 8.65
C SER A 27 10.33 -2.50 8.79
N GLN A 28 9.51 -3.53 9.01
CA GLN A 28 8.06 -3.35 9.14
C GLN A 28 7.70 -2.33 10.24
N SER A 29 6.64 -1.57 10.05
CA SER A 29 6.08 -0.71 11.09
C SER A 29 5.18 -1.51 12.06
N ASP A 30 4.95 -0.98 13.27
CA ASP A 30 3.99 -1.54 14.24
C ASP A 30 3.14 -0.41 14.83
N GLU A 31 1.88 -0.31 14.38
CA GLU A 31 0.94 0.72 14.84
C GLU A 31 0.72 0.72 16.37
N ARG A 32 0.96 -0.42 17.04
CA ARG A 32 0.78 -0.57 18.50
C ARG A 32 1.99 -0.07 19.29
N SER A 33 3.11 0.18 18.63
CA SER A 33 4.33 0.65 19.30
C SER A 33 4.16 2.08 19.81
N PRO A 34 4.61 2.42 21.01
CA PRO A 34 4.56 3.79 21.52
C PRO A 34 5.76 4.64 21.07
N THR A 35 6.71 4.09 20.31
CA THR A 35 7.95 4.78 19.91
C THR A 35 7.94 5.14 18.43
N ILE A 36 8.81 6.09 18.07
CA ILE A 36 9.17 6.41 16.70
C ILE A 36 10.71 6.28 16.58
N PRO A 37 11.25 5.53 15.61
CA PRO A 37 10.57 4.54 14.78
C PRO A 37 9.83 3.48 15.59
N THR A 38 8.73 2.94 15.07
CA THR A 38 7.92 1.92 15.76
C THR A 38 8.68 0.62 15.97
N THR A 39 9.62 0.28 15.08
CA THR A 39 10.43 -0.94 15.19
C THR A 39 11.94 -0.69 15.13
N SER A 40 12.70 -1.60 15.75
CA SER A 40 14.18 -1.54 15.72
C SER A 40 14.76 -1.79 14.32
N GLY A 41 13.99 -2.45 13.45
CA GLY A 41 14.36 -2.74 12.06
C GLY A 41 14.62 -1.49 11.24
N GLN A 42 13.72 -0.51 11.34
CA GLN A 42 13.86 0.80 10.71
C GLN A 42 15.14 1.52 11.16
N LYS A 43 15.49 1.45 12.45
CA LYS A 43 16.75 2.03 12.97
C LYS A 43 18.00 1.37 12.36
N LYS A 44 17.95 0.05 12.11
CA LYS A 44 19.04 -0.68 11.44
C LYS A 44 19.18 -0.26 9.98
N LEU A 45 18.06 -0.14 9.28
CA LEU A 45 18.05 0.33 7.89
C LEU A 45 18.54 1.78 7.80
N ALA A 46 18.10 2.66 8.70
CA ALA A 46 18.60 4.04 8.79
C ALA A 46 20.13 4.12 8.95
N ALA A 47 20.70 3.31 9.85
CA ALA A 47 22.16 3.24 10.04
C ALA A 47 22.90 2.70 8.79
N LEU A 48 22.31 1.74 8.08
CA LEU A 48 22.84 1.24 6.82
C LEU A 48 22.89 2.34 5.76
N LEU A 49 21.82 3.15 5.66
CA LEU A 49 21.73 4.27 4.73
C LEU A 49 22.72 5.39 5.08
N GLU A 50 22.90 5.68 6.37
CA GLU A 50 23.90 6.65 6.84
C GLU A 50 25.30 6.29 6.33
N GLY A 51 25.73 5.04 6.52
CA GLY A 51 26.99 4.54 6.00
C GLY A 51 27.07 4.60 4.48
N PHE A 52 26.02 4.13 3.79
CA PHE A 52 25.98 4.09 2.33
C PHE A 52 26.09 5.48 1.68
N PHE A 53 25.28 6.45 2.12
CA PHE A 53 25.30 7.78 1.54
C PHE A 53 26.57 8.56 1.89
N SER A 54 27.13 8.33 3.10
CA SER A 54 28.44 8.87 3.46
C SER A 54 29.55 8.35 2.53
N GLU A 55 29.52 7.05 2.19
CA GLU A 55 30.43 6.47 1.20
C GLU A 55 30.27 7.11 -0.18
N GLN A 56 29.07 7.57 -0.55
CA GLN A 56 28.81 8.30 -1.80
C GLN A 56 29.26 9.78 -1.75
N GLY A 57 29.76 10.25 -0.61
CA GLY A 57 30.23 11.63 -0.43
C GLY A 57 29.15 12.61 0.02
N ALA A 58 28.01 12.11 0.52
CA ALA A 58 27.00 12.95 1.14
C ALA A 58 27.39 13.33 2.58
N ALA A 59 27.02 14.53 3.01
CA ALA A 59 26.98 14.86 4.42
C ALA A 59 25.65 14.33 4.99
N VAL A 60 25.73 13.35 5.90
CA VAL A 60 24.52 12.69 6.42
C VAL A 60 24.24 13.14 7.84
N GLU A 61 22.98 13.47 8.08
CA GLU A 61 22.40 13.70 9.40
C GLU A 61 21.33 12.63 9.67
N ARG A 62 21.18 12.26 10.94
CA ARG A 62 20.03 11.49 11.42
C ARG A 62 19.41 12.20 12.62
N ASP A 63 18.11 12.45 12.57
CA ASP A 63 17.40 13.12 13.65
C ASP A 63 16.94 12.16 14.76
N ASP A 64 16.27 12.70 15.79
CA ASP A 64 15.79 11.93 16.95
C ASP A 64 14.73 10.89 16.58
N PHE A 65 14.02 11.08 15.46
CA PHE A 65 13.06 10.13 14.92
C PHE A 65 13.71 9.15 13.93
N ALA A 66 15.02 9.22 13.74
CA ALA A 66 15.76 8.42 12.77
C ALA A 66 15.44 8.71 11.29
N ASN A 67 14.90 9.89 10.96
CA ASN A 67 14.94 10.39 9.59
C ASN A 67 16.40 10.50 9.14
N VAL A 68 16.76 9.87 8.03
CA VAL A 68 18.09 9.98 7.43
C VAL A 68 18.04 11.09 6.39
N ILE A 69 18.90 12.09 6.51
CA ILE A 69 18.99 13.23 5.60
C ILE A 69 20.40 13.27 5.00
N ALA A 70 20.56 12.76 3.78
CA ALA A 70 21.82 12.74 3.07
C ALA A 70 21.91 13.92 2.09
N ARG A 71 22.82 14.87 2.38
CA ARG A 71 23.02 16.07 1.57
C ARG A 71 24.17 15.90 0.57
N LEU A 72 23.86 16.02 -0.73
CA LEU A 72 24.85 16.12 -1.81
C LEU A 72 25.00 17.59 -2.25
N PRO A 73 26.23 18.09 -2.45
CA PRO A 73 26.45 19.46 -2.92
C PRO A 73 25.98 19.63 -4.35
N GLY A 74 25.43 20.81 -4.68
CA GLY A 74 25.04 21.14 -6.05
C GLY A 74 26.24 21.29 -7.00
N ARG A 75 25.99 21.16 -8.30
CA ARG A 75 27.03 21.18 -9.35
C ARG A 75 26.57 21.96 -10.59
N GLY A 76 27.52 22.55 -11.30
CA GLY A 76 27.28 23.26 -12.56
C GLY A 76 26.24 24.37 -12.41
N ALA A 77 25.31 24.49 -13.36
CA ALA A 77 24.22 25.46 -13.31
C ALA A 77 23.30 25.30 -12.09
N GLY A 78 23.32 24.15 -11.43
CA GLY A 78 22.55 23.87 -10.22
C GLY A 78 23.24 24.29 -8.92
N ALA A 79 24.53 24.60 -8.92
CA ALA A 79 25.30 24.77 -7.68
C ALA A 79 24.71 25.82 -6.70
N ASP A 80 24.20 26.93 -7.25
CA ASP A 80 23.62 28.05 -6.49
C ASP A 80 22.08 28.01 -6.42
N LYS A 81 21.44 26.94 -6.91
CA LYS A 81 19.98 26.77 -6.83
C LYS A 81 19.57 26.34 -5.41
N PRO A 82 18.31 26.61 -4.99
CA PRO A 82 17.78 26.06 -3.75
C PRO A 82 17.86 24.53 -3.73
N PRO A 83 18.04 23.91 -2.54
CA PRO A 83 18.06 22.45 -2.43
C PRO A 83 16.73 21.82 -2.87
N MET A 84 16.84 20.66 -3.52
CA MET A 84 15.72 19.77 -3.85
C MET A 84 15.70 18.57 -2.91
N ALA A 85 14.53 18.22 -2.38
CA ALA A 85 14.34 17.00 -1.59
C ALA A 85 13.85 15.84 -2.46
N LEU A 86 14.44 14.66 -2.30
CA LEU A 86 13.95 13.39 -2.84
C LEU A 86 13.77 12.43 -1.66
N MET A 87 12.55 11.94 -1.46
CA MET A 87 12.11 11.35 -0.21
C MET A 87 11.51 9.98 -0.45
N VAL A 88 11.82 9.05 0.44
CA VAL A 88 11.26 7.69 0.47
C VAL A 88 10.93 7.36 1.91
N HIS A 89 10.10 6.34 2.13
CA HIS A 89 9.98 5.75 3.47
C HIS A 89 10.86 4.49 3.59
N ILE A 90 11.30 4.19 4.81
CA ILE A 90 12.21 3.08 5.10
C ILE A 90 11.50 1.91 5.78
N ASP A 91 10.32 2.15 6.33
CA ASP A 91 9.46 1.09 6.81
C ASP A 91 8.74 0.38 5.67
N THR A 92 8.11 -0.74 6.02
CA THR A 92 7.25 -1.52 5.13
C THR A 92 5.96 -1.84 5.87
N ALA A 93 4.86 -2.07 5.16
CA ALA A 93 3.60 -2.49 5.77
C ALA A 93 3.76 -3.71 6.70
N LEU A 94 2.95 -3.74 7.75
CA LEU A 94 2.91 -4.85 8.71
C LEU A 94 2.60 -6.17 7.99
N GLY A 95 3.39 -7.21 8.25
CA GLY A 95 3.27 -8.50 7.55
C GLY A 95 4.21 -8.67 6.34
N THR A 96 4.99 -7.64 6.01
CA THR A 96 6.13 -7.74 5.09
C THR A 96 7.22 -8.64 5.67
N ALA A 97 7.76 -9.54 4.84
CA ALA A 97 8.84 -10.43 5.20
C ALA A 97 10.16 -9.98 4.56
N ALA A 98 11.16 -9.70 5.38
CA ALA A 98 12.51 -9.52 4.88
C ALA A 98 12.99 -10.80 4.17
N THR A 99 13.69 -10.64 3.04
CA THR A 99 14.12 -11.77 2.22
C THR A 99 15.47 -11.53 1.55
N ASP A 100 16.24 -12.60 1.39
CA ASP A 100 17.41 -12.66 0.52
C ASP A 100 17.16 -13.49 -0.76
N ASP A 101 15.95 -14.06 -0.92
CA ASP A 101 15.54 -14.92 -2.03
C ASP A 101 14.79 -14.15 -3.13
N LEU A 102 15.47 -13.16 -3.73
CA LEU A 102 14.98 -12.50 -4.94
C LEU A 102 15.24 -13.37 -6.17
N ARG A 103 14.18 -13.61 -6.94
CA ARG A 103 14.19 -14.49 -8.11
C ARG A 103 14.01 -13.70 -9.40
N LEU A 104 14.63 -14.19 -10.47
CA LEU A 104 14.63 -13.55 -11.77
C LEU A 104 13.85 -14.37 -12.81
N VAL A 105 13.05 -13.71 -13.62
CA VAL A 105 12.36 -14.31 -14.78
C VAL A 105 12.78 -13.57 -16.06
N PRO A 106 13.83 -14.03 -16.76
CA PRO A 106 14.34 -13.35 -17.95
C PRO A 106 13.36 -13.40 -19.12
N GLY A 107 13.20 -12.27 -19.82
CA GLY A 107 12.44 -12.20 -21.08
C GLY A 107 10.99 -12.62 -20.94
N TRP A 108 10.30 -12.15 -19.89
CA TRP A 108 8.96 -12.60 -19.56
C TRP A 108 7.93 -12.29 -20.65
N THR A 109 7.19 -13.30 -21.09
CA THR A 109 6.27 -13.21 -22.24
C THR A 109 4.80 -13.06 -21.84
N GLY A 110 4.51 -12.75 -20.57
CA GLY A 110 3.16 -12.49 -20.06
C GLY A 110 2.45 -13.70 -19.43
N GLY A 111 3.10 -14.88 -19.41
CA GLY A 111 2.60 -16.08 -18.73
C GLY A 111 2.64 -15.98 -17.20
N ALA A 112 2.15 -17.00 -16.49
CA ALA A 112 2.15 -17.00 -15.03
C ALA A 112 3.58 -16.87 -14.44
N ILE A 113 3.75 -15.95 -13.49
CA ILE A 113 4.99 -15.79 -12.72
C ILE A 113 5.16 -16.99 -11.75
N PRO A 114 6.34 -17.62 -11.66
CA PRO A 114 6.56 -18.83 -10.87
C PRO A 114 6.80 -18.53 -9.37
N TYR A 115 5.73 -18.25 -8.63
CA TYR A 115 5.78 -18.15 -7.16
C TYR A 115 5.88 -19.54 -6.51
N ALA A 116 7.10 -20.01 -6.22
CA ALA A 116 7.30 -21.41 -5.80
C ALA A 116 6.64 -21.77 -4.47
N GLU A 117 6.37 -20.80 -3.60
CA GLU A 117 5.73 -21.03 -2.31
C GLU A 117 4.22 -20.77 -2.34
N ASN A 118 3.67 -20.35 -3.49
CA ASN A 118 2.24 -20.10 -3.66
C ASN A 118 1.77 -20.48 -5.07
N ALA A 119 1.65 -21.79 -5.33
CA ALA A 119 1.26 -22.32 -6.63
C ALA A 119 -0.19 -21.98 -7.04
N GLY A 120 -1.02 -21.48 -6.11
CA GLY A 120 -2.39 -21.04 -6.40
C GLY A 120 -2.47 -19.62 -6.96
N LEU A 121 -1.42 -18.82 -6.77
CA LEU A 121 -1.35 -17.46 -7.26
C LEU A 121 -0.97 -17.44 -8.75
N VAL A 122 -1.80 -16.80 -9.57
CA VAL A 122 -1.60 -16.74 -11.02
C VAL A 122 -1.46 -15.28 -11.44
N VAL A 123 -0.24 -14.74 -11.41
CA VAL A 123 0.04 -13.40 -11.94
C VAL A 123 0.48 -13.52 -13.39
N SER A 124 -0.39 -13.09 -14.31
CA SER A 124 -0.19 -13.10 -15.77
C SER A 124 -0.91 -11.91 -16.39
N VAL A 125 -0.64 -11.62 -17.67
CA VAL A 125 -1.39 -10.59 -18.43
C VAL A 125 -2.89 -10.91 -18.48
N GLU A 126 -3.26 -12.19 -18.52
CA GLU A 126 -4.67 -12.61 -18.50
C GLU A 126 -5.36 -12.28 -17.17
N THR A 127 -4.68 -12.53 -16.05
CA THR A 127 -5.28 -12.31 -14.72
C THR A 127 -5.21 -10.84 -14.31
N TYR A 128 -4.14 -10.14 -14.72
CA TYR A 128 -3.82 -8.76 -14.37
C TYR A 128 -3.27 -8.00 -15.59
N PRO A 129 -4.12 -7.47 -16.48
CA PRO A 129 -3.67 -6.77 -17.69
C PRO A 129 -2.69 -5.61 -17.45
N GLN A 130 -2.73 -4.98 -16.27
CA GLN A 130 -1.82 -3.89 -15.90
C GLN A 130 -0.32 -4.27 -15.84
N VAL A 131 0.02 -5.56 -15.91
CA VAL A 131 1.40 -6.05 -15.97
C VAL A 131 2.00 -6.03 -17.38
N GLU A 132 1.21 -5.72 -18.42
CA GLU A 132 1.68 -5.61 -19.82
C GLU A 132 2.96 -4.77 -20.01
N PRO A 133 3.18 -3.66 -19.28
CA PRO A 133 4.41 -2.88 -19.40
C PRO A 133 5.69 -3.68 -19.14
N PHE A 134 5.62 -4.82 -18.46
CA PHE A 134 6.76 -5.67 -18.14
C PHE A 134 7.07 -6.75 -19.20
N LEU A 135 6.32 -6.81 -20.30
CA LEU A 135 6.58 -7.76 -21.40
C LEU A 135 7.99 -7.61 -21.97
N GLY A 136 8.69 -8.73 -22.13
CA GLY A 136 10.05 -8.82 -22.64
C GLY A 136 11.14 -8.47 -21.62
N GLN A 137 10.78 -8.05 -20.40
CA GLN A 137 11.72 -7.63 -19.36
C GLN A 137 12.15 -8.81 -18.49
N THR A 138 13.20 -8.59 -17.68
CA THR A 138 13.65 -9.53 -16.66
C THR A 138 13.00 -9.19 -15.33
N LEU A 139 11.94 -9.93 -14.96
CA LEU A 139 11.22 -9.67 -13.71
C LEU A 139 12.10 -9.98 -12.49
N VAL A 140 11.86 -9.26 -11.40
CA VAL A 140 12.42 -9.50 -10.06
C VAL A 140 11.25 -9.63 -9.09
N HIS A 141 11.12 -10.80 -8.46
CA HIS A 141 10.04 -11.09 -7.52
C HIS A 141 10.55 -11.84 -6.29
N GLY A 142 9.76 -11.82 -5.20
CA GLY A 142 10.00 -12.60 -4.00
C GLY A 142 9.36 -13.99 -4.05
N PRO A 143 9.35 -14.74 -2.93
CA PRO A 143 8.87 -16.13 -2.91
C PRO A 143 7.36 -16.33 -3.14
N GLY A 144 6.54 -15.31 -2.88
CA GLY A 144 5.08 -15.33 -3.08
C GLY A 144 4.23 -15.67 -1.85
N VAL A 145 4.80 -15.61 -0.64
CA VAL A 145 4.10 -15.89 0.63
C VAL A 145 3.69 -14.63 1.40
N ALA A 146 4.42 -13.54 1.19
CA ALA A 146 4.22 -12.24 1.83
C ALA A 146 4.81 -11.16 0.90
N PRO A 147 4.43 -9.89 1.03
CA PRO A 147 5.24 -8.80 0.47
C PRO A 147 6.66 -8.87 1.03
N PHE A 148 7.63 -8.43 0.24
CA PHE A 148 9.04 -8.28 0.58
C PHE A 148 9.52 -6.82 0.65
N GLY A 149 8.61 -5.86 0.40
CA GLY A 149 8.75 -4.45 0.67
C GLY A 149 9.23 -3.63 -0.52
N LEU A 150 8.74 -3.87 -1.74
CA LEU A 150 9.02 -2.94 -2.84
C LEU A 150 8.49 -1.54 -2.52
N ASP A 151 7.39 -1.47 -1.79
CA ASP A 151 6.88 -0.27 -1.14
C ASP A 151 7.57 -0.03 0.21
N ASP A 152 8.47 0.95 0.38
CA ASP A 152 9.10 1.82 -0.63
C ASP A 152 10.61 1.56 -0.76
N LYS A 153 11.04 0.31 -0.53
CA LYS A 153 12.47 -0.04 -0.73
C LYS A 153 12.87 0.04 -2.20
N LEU A 154 11.93 0.00 -3.14
CA LEU A 154 12.25 0.25 -4.54
C LEU A 154 12.55 1.74 -4.79
N GLY A 155 11.82 2.67 -4.17
CA GLY A 155 12.15 4.11 -4.21
C GLY A 155 13.52 4.36 -3.60
N LEU A 156 13.79 3.72 -2.45
CA LEU A 156 15.09 3.76 -1.80
C LEU A 156 16.21 3.19 -2.69
N THR A 157 15.93 2.12 -3.43
CA THR A 157 16.85 1.57 -4.44
C THR A 157 17.18 2.62 -5.50
N HIS A 158 16.19 3.35 -6.00
CA HIS A 158 16.40 4.41 -7.00
C HIS A 158 17.23 5.56 -6.44
N LEU A 159 17.01 5.99 -5.20
CA LEU A 159 17.84 7.02 -4.55
C LEU A 159 19.28 6.55 -4.34
N MET A 160 19.48 5.30 -3.94
CA MET A 160 20.81 4.71 -3.78
C MET A 160 21.55 4.64 -5.12
N THR A 161 20.86 4.20 -6.18
CA THR A 161 21.41 4.16 -7.54
C THR A 161 21.72 5.57 -8.04
N LEU A 162 20.82 6.54 -7.86
CA LEU A 162 21.03 7.94 -8.22
C LEU A 162 22.32 8.50 -7.59
N ALA A 163 22.52 8.31 -6.28
CA ALA A 163 23.73 8.77 -5.59
C ALA A 163 25.02 8.17 -6.19
N CYS A 164 25.01 6.87 -6.51
CA CYS A 164 26.12 6.22 -7.20
C CYS A 164 26.37 6.80 -8.60
N LEU A 165 25.32 7.02 -9.39
CA LEU A 165 25.43 7.58 -10.74
C LEU A 165 25.99 9.01 -10.70
N LEU A 166 25.48 9.86 -9.82
CA LEU A 166 25.98 11.22 -9.65
C LEU A 166 27.43 11.25 -9.19
N ARG A 167 27.85 10.33 -8.33
CA ARG A 167 29.26 10.22 -7.93
C ARG A 167 30.16 9.83 -9.10
N GLN A 168 29.73 8.91 -9.95
CA GLN A 168 30.52 8.39 -11.07
C GLN A 168 30.58 9.34 -12.28
N ALA A 169 29.58 10.22 -12.42
CA ALA A 169 29.47 11.18 -13.51
C ALA A 169 29.49 12.64 -12.94
N PRO A 170 30.67 13.18 -12.61
CA PRO A 170 30.81 14.52 -12.02
C PRO A 170 30.31 15.65 -12.93
N GLU A 171 30.17 15.42 -14.23
CA GLU A 171 29.63 16.33 -15.23
C GLU A 171 28.11 16.54 -15.15
N ILE A 172 27.39 15.69 -14.41
CA ILE A 172 25.96 15.84 -14.22
C ILE A 172 25.70 17.04 -13.31
N GLU A 173 25.12 18.09 -13.88
CA GLU A 173 24.68 19.28 -13.17
C GLU A 173 23.37 19.01 -12.44
N HIS A 174 23.28 19.42 -11.18
CA HIS A 174 22.10 19.23 -10.33
C HIS A 174 22.12 20.27 -9.20
N PRO A 175 20.96 20.67 -8.64
CA PRO A 175 20.92 21.49 -7.43
C PRO A 175 21.52 20.72 -6.24
N PRO A 176 21.76 21.37 -5.09
CA PRO A 176 21.97 20.63 -3.85
C PRO A 176 20.82 19.64 -3.64
N LEU A 177 21.13 18.38 -3.35
CA LEU A 177 20.11 17.34 -3.16
C LEU A 177 20.06 16.92 -1.70
N LEU A 178 18.85 16.67 -1.22
CA LEU A 178 18.58 16.01 0.05
C LEU A 178 17.89 14.68 -0.26
N LEU A 179 18.63 13.59 -0.10
CA LEU A 179 18.10 12.23 -0.24
C LEU A 179 17.65 11.77 1.15
N ILE A 180 16.36 11.52 1.32
CA ILE A 180 15.74 11.39 2.63
C ILE A 180 15.05 10.03 2.78
N GLY A 181 15.37 9.30 3.84
CA GLY A 181 14.63 8.12 4.27
C GLY A 181 13.87 8.40 5.57
N ARG A 182 12.54 8.26 5.54
CA ARG A 182 11.65 8.54 6.68
C ARG A 182 11.10 7.24 7.30
N PRO A 183 10.96 7.15 8.63
CA PRO A 183 10.30 6.02 9.27
C PRO A 183 8.77 6.15 9.27
N ASP A 184 8.10 5.04 9.56
CA ASP A 184 6.69 4.96 9.98
C ASP A 184 5.66 5.66 9.06
N GLU A 185 5.87 5.63 7.74
CA GLU A 185 4.88 6.12 6.77
C GLU A 185 3.59 5.28 6.84
N GLU A 186 3.76 3.95 6.87
CA GLU A 186 2.69 2.95 6.73
C GLU A 186 1.69 2.97 7.89
N CYS A 187 2.09 3.54 9.03
CA CYS A 187 1.24 3.72 10.19
C CYS A 187 0.90 5.19 10.49
N GLY A 188 1.26 6.11 9.58
CA GLY A 188 0.84 7.51 9.60
C GLY A 188 1.40 8.32 10.77
N ARG A 189 2.64 8.08 11.21
CA ARG A 189 3.27 8.81 12.33
C ARG A 189 3.72 10.20 11.92
N MET A 190 2.76 11.13 11.86
CA MET A 190 3.01 12.51 11.42
C MET A 190 4.02 13.27 12.29
N GLU A 191 4.24 12.88 13.54
CA GLU A 191 5.25 13.53 14.41
C GLU A 191 6.67 13.42 13.83
N ALA A 192 7.01 12.30 13.18
CA ALA A 192 8.28 12.11 12.51
C ALA A 192 8.43 13.02 11.28
N VAL A 193 7.31 13.34 10.63
CA VAL A 193 7.25 14.10 9.39
C VAL A 193 7.21 15.61 9.65
N GLU A 194 6.51 16.05 10.69
CA GLU A 194 6.34 17.46 11.06
C GLU A 194 7.69 18.12 11.38
N GLY A 195 8.51 17.48 12.23
CA GLY A 195 9.84 17.99 12.57
C GLY A 195 10.79 18.03 11.38
N LEU A 196 10.67 17.05 10.48
CA LEU A 196 11.41 17.01 9.22
C LEU A 196 10.97 18.15 8.29
N ALA A 197 9.68 18.37 8.12
CA ALA A 197 9.13 19.43 7.26
C ALA A 197 9.59 20.82 7.69
N ALA A 198 9.49 21.15 8.98
CA ALA A 198 9.99 22.40 9.54
C ALA A 198 11.49 22.58 9.25
N ARG A 199 12.28 21.52 9.45
CA ARG A 199 13.72 21.52 9.18
C ARG A 199 14.04 21.75 7.70
N LEU A 200 13.32 21.10 6.78
CA LEU A 200 13.54 21.30 5.34
C LEU A 200 13.25 22.76 4.94
N ALA A 201 12.20 23.36 5.48
CA ALA A 201 11.90 24.78 5.27
C ALA A 201 13.02 25.69 5.81
N GLU A 202 13.52 25.44 7.02
CA GLU A 202 14.65 26.18 7.61
C GLU A 202 15.95 26.04 6.79
N GLN A 203 16.16 24.88 6.18
CA GLN A 203 17.29 24.61 5.29
C GLN A 203 17.11 25.19 3.87
N GLY A 204 16.02 25.92 3.62
CA GLY A 204 15.75 26.61 2.36
C GLY A 204 15.37 25.68 1.21
N VAL A 205 14.86 24.47 1.50
CA VAL A 205 14.34 23.56 0.48
C VAL A 205 13.16 24.22 -0.22
N ALA A 206 13.25 24.36 -1.54
CA ALA A 206 12.22 25.04 -2.32
C ALA A 206 11.14 24.10 -2.86
N HIS A 207 11.47 22.83 -3.07
CA HIS A 207 10.60 21.83 -3.68
C HIS A 207 11.20 20.43 -3.61
N GLY A 208 10.40 19.40 -3.88
CA GLY A 208 10.88 18.04 -3.91
C GLY A 208 9.88 17.01 -4.43
N TYR A 209 10.27 15.76 -4.30
CA TYR A 209 9.43 14.61 -4.63
C TYR A 209 9.52 13.54 -3.56
N THR A 210 8.39 12.93 -3.21
CA THR A 210 8.39 11.54 -2.75
C THR A 210 8.59 10.63 -3.97
N VAL A 211 9.42 9.60 -3.86
CA VAL A 211 9.64 8.57 -4.88
C VAL A 211 8.91 7.32 -4.43
N ASP A 212 7.59 7.47 -4.29
CA ASP A 212 6.70 6.64 -3.47
C ASP A 212 5.36 6.43 -4.18
N GLY A 213 5.40 6.45 -5.51
CA GLY A 213 4.26 6.10 -6.36
C GLY A 213 4.40 4.66 -6.83
N ILE A 214 3.36 4.12 -7.43
CA ILE A 214 3.28 2.71 -7.78
C ILE A 214 3.73 2.51 -9.23
N LEU A 215 3.05 3.19 -10.16
CA LEU A 215 3.20 2.91 -11.58
C LEU A 215 4.55 3.42 -12.12
N PRO A 216 5.11 2.74 -13.12
CA PRO A 216 6.27 3.25 -13.85
C PRO A 216 6.09 4.69 -14.32
N PHE A 217 7.01 5.57 -13.95
CA PHE A 217 7.09 6.94 -14.44
C PHE A 217 5.84 7.79 -14.20
N GLU A 218 4.99 7.42 -13.23
CA GLU A 218 3.85 8.26 -12.90
C GLU A 218 4.25 9.50 -12.12
N ILE A 219 3.42 10.54 -12.19
CA ILE A 219 3.59 11.79 -11.46
C ILE A 219 2.26 12.09 -10.79
N ASN A 220 2.23 11.98 -9.47
CA ASN A 220 1.03 12.25 -8.70
C ASN A 220 1.08 13.64 -8.07
N VAL A 221 0.03 14.40 -8.36
CA VAL A 221 -0.18 15.74 -7.82
C VAL A 221 -1.52 15.87 -7.11
N GLU A 222 -2.26 14.78 -7.01
CA GLU A 222 -3.53 14.70 -6.30
C GLU A 222 -3.61 13.35 -5.59
N ASN A 223 -4.27 13.32 -4.44
CA ASN A 223 -4.52 12.11 -3.68
C ASN A 223 -5.95 12.12 -3.12
N PHE A 224 -6.39 11.04 -2.50
CA PHE A 224 -7.70 11.05 -1.84
C PHE A 224 -7.70 11.99 -0.62
N ASN A 225 -8.88 12.52 -0.28
CA ASN A 225 -9.21 12.78 1.11
C ASN A 225 -9.66 11.45 1.74
N ALA A 226 -9.32 11.24 3.00
CA ALA A 226 -9.57 9.97 3.68
C ALA A 226 -10.26 10.12 5.02
N ALA A 227 -11.16 9.18 5.31
CA ALA A 227 -11.72 8.96 6.62
C ALA A 227 -11.83 7.46 6.92
N MET A 228 -11.83 7.11 8.21
CA MET A 228 -12.16 5.78 8.70
C MET A 228 -13.52 5.84 9.39
N GLY A 229 -14.51 5.13 8.85
CA GLY A 229 -15.80 4.93 9.48
C GLY A 229 -15.78 3.73 10.42
N ALA A 230 -16.52 3.78 11.51
CA ALA A 230 -16.65 2.68 12.45
C ALA A 230 -18.13 2.46 12.81
N VAL A 231 -18.64 1.24 12.61
CA VAL A 231 -20.02 0.85 12.98
C VAL A 231 -19.99 -0.16 14.12
N ARG A 232 -20.75 0.09 15.19
CA ARG A 232 -20.69 -0.72 16.42
C ARG A 232 -21.83 -1.74 16.53
N PHE A 233 -21.48 -2.94 16.98
CA PHE A 233 -22.39 -4.06 17.20
C PHE A 233 -22.17 -4.67 18.59
N ASP A 234 -23.26 -5.09 19.21
CA ASP A 234 -23.26 -5.67 20.56
C ASP A 234 -22.63 -7.08 20.59
N VAL A 235 -22.04 -7.44 21.73
CA VAL A 235 -21.34 -8.72 21.95
C VAL A 235 -22.08 -9.65 22.92
N THR A 236 -23.35 -9.37 23.22
CA THR A 236 -24.17 -10.20 24.10
C THR A 236 -24.24 -11.61 23.53
N PRO A 237 -23.80 -12.63 24.29
CA PRO A 237 -23.90 -14.01 23.84
C PRO A 237 -25.35 -14.41 23.61
N GLY A 238 -25.60 -15.03 22.46
CA GLY A 238 -26.89 -15.64 22.17
C GLY A 238 -27.04 -17.03 22.83
N PRO A 239 -28.03 -17.82 22.39
CA PRO A 239 -28.24 -19.17 22.89
C PRO A 239 -27.04 -20.08 22.62
N GLU A 240 -26.94 -21.16 23.39
CA GLU A 240 -25.94 -22.20 23.17
C GLU A 240 -26.20 -22.91 21.84
N ALA A 241 -25.13 -23.10 21.06
CA ALA A 241 -25.20 -23.80 19.80
C ALA A 241 -24.80 -25.27 20.00
N SER A 242 -25.52 -26.18 19.36
CA SER A 242 -25.24 -27.63 19.40
C SER A 242 -24.86 -28.12 18.01
N GLY A 243 -23.78 -28.90 17.92
CA GLY A 243 -23.27 -29.43 16.66
C GLY A 243 -21.74 -29.53 16.65
N ALA A 244 -21.18 -29.81 15.48
CA ALA A 244 -19.75 -29.80 15.27
C ALA A 244 -19.24 -28.36 15.19
N ARG A 245 -18.25 -28.02 16.02
CA ARG A 245 -17.59 -26.72 15.97
C ARG A 245 -16.49 -26.73 14.91
N LEU A 246 -16.44 -25.67 14.10
CA LEU A 246 -15.59 -25.56 12.93
C LEU A 246 -14.91 -24.18 12.92
N ARG A 247 -13.63 -24.15 12.58
CA ARG A 247 -12.87 -22.92 12.32
C ARG A 247 -12.66 -22.78 10.82
N LEU A 248 -13.22 -21.71 10.27
CA LEU A 248 -13.05 -21.29 8.89
C LEU A 248 -12.01 -20.17 8.85
N HIS A 249 -10.83 -20.48 8.33
CA HIS A 249 -9.83 -19.49 7.97
C HIS A 249 -10.16 -18.96 6.57
N LEU A 250 -10.32 -17.65 6.43
CA LEU A 250 -10.53 -16.96 5.16
C LEU A 250 -9.34 -16.04 4.90
N GLY A 251 -8.65 -16.28 3.78
CA GLY A 251 -7.69 -15.35 3.20
C GLY A 251 -8.37 -14.50 2.13
N GLY A 252 -8.32 -13.19 2.32
CA GLY A 252 -8.81 -12.20 1.35
C GLY A 252 -7.92 -12.09 0.12
N VAL A 253 -8.33 -11.24 -0.82
CA VAL A 253 -7.41 -10.73 -1.86
C VAL A 253 -6.76 -9.48 -1.31
N ASN A 254 -5.51 -9.63 -0.84
CA ASN A 254 -4.72 -8.51 -0.31
C ASN A 254 -4.27 -7.58 -1.44
N THR A 255 -4.42 -6.27 -1.21
CA THR A 255 -4.14 -5.21 -2.19
C THR A 255 -3.92 -3.89 -1.45
N HIS A 256 -3.00 -3.06 -1.92
CA HIS A 256 -3.02 -1.65 -1.55
C HIS A 256 -4.28 -0.95 -2.07
N GLY A 257 -4.76 0.06 -1.34
CA GLY A 257 -5.99 0.77 -1.66
C GLY A 257 -5.99 1.43 -3.04
N ALA A 258 -4.82 1.79 -3.55
CA ALA A 258 -4.67 2.44 -4.86
C ALA A 258 -4.84 1.46 -6.04
N THR A 259 -4.54 0.17 -5.84
CA THR A 259 -4.59 -0.88 -6.88
C THR A 259 -5.77 -1.84 -6.71
N ALA A 260 -6.67 -1.56 -5.75
CA ALA A 260 -7.78 -2.43 -5.37
C ALA A 260 -8.62 -2.95 -6.55
N LYS A 261 -8.99 -2.11 -7.53
CA LYS A 261 -9.73 -2.56 -8.73
C LYS A 261 -8.89 -3.47 -9.63
N ALA A 262 -7.68 -3.02 -9.92
CA ALA A 262 -6.78 -3.71 -10.83
C ALA A 262 -6.47 -5.12 -10.32
N GLU A 263 -6.36 -5.27 -9.00
CA GLU A 263 -6.09 -6.54 -8.35
C GLU A 263 -7.35 -7.32 -7.94
N GLY A 264 -8.50 -6.66 -7.84
CA GLY A 264 -9.76 -7.23 -7.36
C GLY A 264 -9.75 -7.51 -5.87
N SER A 265 -9.40 -6.49 -5.09
CA SER A 265 -9.47 -6.47 -3.63
C SER A 265 -10.74 -7.12 -3.13
N ARG A 266 -10.65 -7.90 -2.06
CA ARG A 266 -11.81 -8.53 -1.43
C ARG A 266 -11.44 -8.96 -0.01
N SER A 267 -12.05 -8.33 0.99
CA SER A 267 -11.81 -8.66 2.40
C SER A 267 -12.53 -9.93 2.84
N ALA A 268 -12.04 -10.58 3.89
CA ALA A 268 -12.70 -11.69 4.55
C ALA A 268 -14.06 -11.30 5.13
N VAL A 269 -14.24 -10.02 5.52
CA VAL A 269 -15.54 -9.48 5.92
C VAL A 269 -16.53 -9.52 4.75
N ARG A 270 -16.11 -9.08 3.55
CA ARG A 270 -16.93 -9.17 2.33
C ARG A 270 -17.24 -10.63 2.00
N PHE A 271 -16.24 -11.52 2.01
CA PHE A 271 -16.46 -12.95 1.77
C PHE A 271 -17.44 -13.56 2.78
N ALA A 272 -17.29 -13.26 4.07
CA ALA A 272 -18.18 -13.77 5.10
C ALA A 272 -19.64 -13.30 4.90
N ALA A 273 -19.84 -12.06 4.48
CA ALA A 273 -21.17 -11.53 4.14
C ALA A 273 -21.78 -12.27 2.94
N GLU A 274 -21.00 -12.50 1.88
CA GLU A 274 -21.42 -13.25 0.69
C GLU A 274 -21.68 -14.73 0.99
N ILE A 275 -20.87 -15.38 1.84
CA ILE A 275 -21.10 -16.74 2.33
C ILE A 275 -22.45 -16.81 3.06
N LEU A 276 -22.75 -15.83 3.93
CA LEU A 276 -24.03 -15.78 4.64
C LEU A 276 -25.23 -15.54 3.70
N GLN A 277 -25.05 -14.81 2.60
CA GLN A 277 -26.06 -14.69 1.54
C GLN A 277 -26.20 -16.00 0.76
N GLN A 278 -25.09 -16.65 0.42
CA GLN A 278 -25.07 -17.90 -0.35
C GLN A 278 -25.75 -19.04 0.43
N LEU A 279 -25.48 -19.17 1.73
CA LEU A 279 -26.16 -20.13 2.60
C LEU A 279 -27.68 -19.94 2.61
N ARG A 280 -28.15 -18.68 2.61
CA ARG A 280 -29.59 -18.37 2.50
C ARG A 280 -30.16 -18.71 1.13
N ALA A 281 -29.42 -18.40 0.07
CA ALA A 281 -29.82 -18.75 -1.31
C ALA A 281 -29.91 -20.27 -1.51
N ASP A 282 -29.07 -21.04 -0.83
CA ASP A 282 -29.08 -22.51 -0.85
C ASP A 282 -30.15 -23.11 0.10
N GLY A 283 -30.93 -22.28 0.79
CA GLY A 283 -32.01 -22.72 1.67
C GLY A 283 -31.54 -23.37 2.97
N VAL A 284 -30.31 -23.10 3.42
CA VAL A 284 -29.77 -23.62 4.67
C VAL A 284 -30.53 -23.02 5.85
N ASP A 285 -31.06 -23.88 6.73
CA ASP A 285 -31.72 -23.46 7.96
C ASP A 285 -30.73 -22.69 8.86
N PRO A 286 -31.00 -21.42 9.23
CA PRO A 286 -30.15 -20.66 10.14
C PRO A 286 -29.92 -21.34 11.49
N ALA A 287 -30.84 -22.21 11.94
CA ALA A 287 -30.67 -22.97 13.17
C ALA A 287 -29.66 -24.13 13.02
N ALA A 288 -29.40 -24.59 11.80
CA ALA A 288 -28.46 -25.69 11.52
C ALA A 288 -27.00 -25.22 11.45
N LEU A 289 -26.75 -23.91 11.34
CA LEU A 289 -25.42 -23.34 11.21
C LEU A 289 -25.33 -21.99 11.93
N THR A 290 -24.70 -21.98 13.10
CA THR A 290 -24.60 -20.82 13.98
C THR A 290 -23.20 -20.22 13.96
N LEU A 291 -23.10 -18.91 13.72
CA LEU A 291 -21.84 -18.16 13.87
C LEU A 291 -21.59 -17.87 15.36
N THR A 292 -20.42 -18.27 15.86
CA THR A 292 -20.06 -18.15 17.29
C THR A 292 -18.79 -17.35 17.52
N GLY A 293 -18.08 -16.96 16.46
CA GLY A 293 -16.86 -16.14 16.55
C GLY A 293 -16.49 -15.52 15.21
N PHE A 294 -15.91 -14.33 15.26
CA PHE A 294 -15.34 -13.63 14.12
C PHE A 294 -14.13 -12.84 14.63
N ASP A 295 -12.96 -13.15 14.08
CA ASP A 295 -11.70 -12.52 14.45
C ASP A 295 -10.97 -12.12 13.16
N SER A 296 -10.99 -10.84 12.81
CA SER A 296 -10.12 -10.32 11.74
C SER A 296 -8.65 -10.49 12.13
N ASP A 297 -7.81 -10.80 11.14
CA ASP A 297 -6.38 -10.92 11.36
C ASP A 297 -5.77 -9.54 11.67
N PRO A 298 -4.93 -9.42 12.71
CA PRO A 298 -4.36 -8.14 13.11
C PRO A 298 -3.20 -7.68 12.20
N VAL A 299 -2.70 -8.54 11.33
CA VAL A 299 -1.58 -8.28 10.41
C VAL A 299 -2.09 -8.15 8.98
N ARG A 300 -2.83 -9.14 8.48
CA ARG A 300 -3.44 -9.11 7.15
C ARG A 300 -4.89 -8.65 7.24
N GLU A 301 -5.14 -7.35 7.12
CA GLU A 301 -6.49 -6.78 7.33
C GLU A 301 -7.60 -7.42 6.47
N CYS A 302 -7.24 -8.02 5.34
CA CYS A 302 -8.16 -8.71 4.46
C CYS A 302 -8.49 -10.15 4.90
N ASP A 303 -7.88 -10.67 5.97
CA ASP A 303 -8.02 -12.05 6.44
C ASP A 303 -8.87 -12.12 7.72
N ALA A 304 -9.50 -13.26 7.97
CA ALA A 304 -10.23 -13.51 9.21
C ALA A 304 -10.36 -15.00 9.54
N VAL A 305 -10.58 -15.28 10.82
CA VAL A 305 -11.02 -16.59 11.31
C VAL A 305 -12.44 -16.48 11.81
N LEU A 306 -13.32 -17.31 11.25
CA LEU A 306 -14.71 -17.43 11.68
C LEU A 306 -14.91 -18.77 12.39
N THR A 307 -15.64 -18.75 13.49
CA THR A 307 -16.00 -19.97 14.20
C THR A 307 -17.49 -20.24 14.04
N TRP A 308 -17.81 -21.45 13.60
CA TRP A 308 -19.17 -21.91 13.33
C TRP A 308 -19.49 -23.15 14.16
N VAL A 309 -20.76 -23.33 14.50
CA VAL A 309 -21.30 -24.61 14.98
C VAL A 309 -22.32 -25.10 13.97
N ALA A 310 -22.09 -26.31 13.43
CA ALA A 310 -22.86 -26.88 12.34
C ALA A 310 -23.48 -28.23 12.74
N ALA A 311 -24.77 -28.39 12.51
CA ALA A 311 -25.49 -29.66 12.75
C ALA A 311 -25.08 -30.77 11.77
N ASP A 312 -24.68 -30.41 10.55
CA ASP A 312 -24.33 -31.32 9.44
C ASP A 312 -22.82 -31.60 9.32
N GLY A 313 -22.02 -31.21 10.32
CA GLY A 313 -20.55 -31.29 10.24
C GLY A 313 -19.93 -30.29 9.26
N GLY A 314 -20.68 -29.29 8.80
CA GLY A 314 -20.23 -28.18 7.95
C GLY A 314 -20.28 -28.44 6.45
N ALA A 315 -21.08 -29.39 5.97
CA ALA A 315 -21.16 -29.70 4.54
C ALA A 315 -21.73 -28.51 3.75
N ALA A 316 -22.82 -27.91 4.24
CA ALA A 316 -23.41 -26.71 3.67
C ALA A 316 -22.43 -25.52 3.68
N LEU A 317 -21.71 -25.33 4.80
CA LEU A 317 -20.69 -24.29 4.92
C LEU A 317 -19.56 -24.47 3.89
N ARG A 318 -19.04 -25.70 3.73
CA ARG A 318 -18.00 -25.98 2.71
C ARG A 318 -18.45 -25.66 1.30
N ALA A 319 -19.68 -26.04 0.94
CA ALA A 319 -20.22 -25.78 -0.40
C ALA A 319 -20.37 -24.27 -0.67
N ALA A 320 -20.92 -23.51 0.29
CA ALA A 320 -21.07 -22.07 0.17
C ALA A 320 -19.72 -21.35 0.07
N VAL A 321 -18.75 -21.72 0.92
CA VAL A 321 -17.40 -21.14 0.90
C VAL A 321 -16.70 -21.42 -0.42
N ALA A 322 -16.72 -22.66 -0.91
CA ALA A 322 -16.12 -23.01 -2.20
C ALA A 322 -16.69 -22.17 -3.34
N LYS A 323 -18.03 -22.03 -3.40
CA LYS A 323 -18.71 -21.25 -4.44
C LYS A 323 -18.37 -19.76 -4.41
N VAL A 324 -18.16 -19.20 -3.22
CA VAL A 324 -17.88 -17.76 -3.02
C VAL A 324 -16.39 -17.44 -3.16
N VAL A 325 -15.49 -18.27 -2.63
CA VAL A 325 -14.06 -17.94 -2.50
C VAL A 325 -13.23 -18.53 -3.64
N ASP A 326 -13.53 -19.74 -4.13
CA ASP A 326 -12.71 -20.40 -5.16
C ASP A 326 -12.54 -19.61 -6.47
N PRO A 327 -13.54 -18.84 -6.96
CA PRO A 327 -13.36 -17.97 -8.13
C PRO A 327 -12.26 -16.92 -7.97
N HIS A 328 -11.88 -16.59 -6.73
CA HIS A 328 -10.88 -15.58 -6.40
C HIS A 328 -9.51 -16.18 -6.03
N ARG A 329 -9.36 -17.51 -5.99
CA ARG A 329 -8.08 -18.19 -5.70
C ARG A 329 -6.93 -17.75 -6.62
N PRO A 330 -7.12 -17.59 -7.94
CA PRO A 330 -6.05 -17.10 -8.81
C PRO A 330 -5.49 -15.73 -8.41
N ARG A 331 -6.28 -14.95 -7.63
CA ARG A 331 -5.92 -13.62 -7.14
C ARG A 331 -5.32 -13.58 -5.73
N GLY A 332 -5.18 -14.74 -5.07
CA GLY A 332 -4.61 -14.87 -3.73
C GLY A 332 -5.63 -15.23 -2.65
N ALA A 333 -6.93 -15.26 -2.95
CA ALA A 333 -7.92 -15.67 -1.96
C ALA A 333 -7.72 -17.13 -1.54
N SER A 334 -7.96 -17.45 -0.28
CA SER A 334 -7.79 -18.80 0.24
C SER A 334 -8.81 -19.11 1.32
N TRP A 335 -9.01 -20.41 1.58
CA TRP A 335 -9.79 -20.83 2.73
C TRP A 335 -9.39 -22.21 3.22
N HIS A 336 -9.53 -22.43 4.53
CA HIS A 336 -9.37 -23.72 5.18
C HIS A 336 -10.43 -23.90 6.26
N LEU A 337 -11.06 -25.06 6.30
CA LEU A 337 -12.07 -25.39 7.31
C LEU A 337 -11.59 -26.58 8.14
N ALA A 338 -11.39 -26.36 9.44
CA ALA A 338 -10.93 -27.36 10.39
C ALA A 338 -11.97 -27.62 11.48
N ALA A 339 -11.95 -28.82 12.06
CA ALA A 339 -12.67 -29.07 13.31
C ALA A 339 -12.05 -28.29 14.46
N ASP A 340 -12.87 -27.75 15.35
CA ASP A 340 -12.42 -27.03 16.55
C ASP A 340 -12.82 -27.80 17.81
N PRO A 341 -11.88 -28.39 18.57
CA PRO A 341 -12.19 -29.24 19.73
C PRO A 341 -12.62 -28.46 20.98
N SER A 342 -12.77 -27.13 20.92
CA SER A 342 -13.07 -26.29 22.08
C SER A 342 -14.52 -26.42 22.59
N ALA A 343 -14.67 -26.35 23.92
CA ALA A 343 -15.92 -26.51 24.65
C ALA A 343 -16.82 -25.24 24.56
N PRO A 344 -18.09 -25.31 25.04
CA PRO A 344 -19.28 -24.89 24.31
C PRO A 344 -19.22 -23.46 23.75
N ALA A 345 -19.72 -23.32 22.53
CA ALA A 345 -19.83 -22.04 21.85
C ALA A 345 -21.26 -21.49 21.98
N ARG A 346 -21.37 -20.21 22.27
CA ARG A 346 -22.64 -19.48 22.19
C ARG A 346 -22.69 -18.72 20.88
N ALA A 347 -23.91 -18.56 20.34
CA ALA A 347 -24.11 -17.70 19.19
C ALA A 347 -23.53 -16.31 19.46
N LEU A 348 -23.01 -15.67 18.42
CA LEU A 348 -22.55 -14.28 18.44
C LEU A 348 -23.45 -13.43 17.51
N PRO A 349 -24.66 -13.06 17.95
CA PRO A 349 -25.62 -12.35 17.11
C PRO A 349 -25.06 -11.05 16.52
N GLY A 350 -24.20 -10.35 17.25
CA GLY A 350 -23.56 -9.11 16.77
C GLY A 350 -22.68 -9.31 15.53
N ALA A 351 -21.95 -10.42 15.43
CA ALA A 351 -21.15 -10.71 14.25
C ALA A 351 -22.03 -11.02 13.04
N GLU A 352 -23.12 -11.77 13.24
CA GLU A 352 -24.08 -12.02 12.16
C GLU A 352 -24.80 -10.73 11.73
N ALA A 353 -25.15 -9.87 12.70
CA ALA A 353 -25.72 -8.55 12.43
C ALA A 353 -24.75 -7.67 11.63
N ALA A 354 -23.46 -7.69 11.94
CA ALA A 354 -22.43 -6.98 11.17
C ALA A 354 -22.36 -7.48 9.72
N LEU A 355 -22.34 -8.80 9.49
CA LEU A 355 -22.31 -9.37 8.13
C LEU A 355 -23.59 -9.09 7.33
N ARG A 356 -24.75 -9.06 8.02
CA ARG A 356 -26.03 -8.64 7.43
C ARG A 356 -26.03 -7.15 7.08
N PHE A 357 -25.47 -6.30 7.95
CA PHE A 357 -25.29 -4.89 7.68
C PHE A 357 -24.37 -4.66 6.47
N VAL A 358 -23.22 -5.34 6.40
CA VAL A 358 -22.32 -5.28 5.24
C VAL A 358 -23.07 -5.62 3.95
N SER A 359 -23.87 -6.69 3.97
CA SER A 359 -24.70 -7.07 2.82
C SER A 359 -25.68 -5.98 2.39
N ALA A 360 -26.40 -5.40 3.35
CA ALA A 360 -27.40 -4.37 3.08
C ALA A 360 -26.75 -3.04 2.64
N PHE A 361 -25.63 -2.67 3.26
CA PHE A 361 -24.85 -1.48 2.92
C PHE A 361 -24.32 -1.57 1.48
N LEU A 362 -23.71 -2.69 1.11
CA LEU A 362 -23.19 -2.90 -0.25
C LEU A 362 -24.30 -3.04 -1.31
N ALA A 363 -25.52 -3.40 -0.92
CA ALA A 363 -26.69 -3.43 -1.80
C ALA A 363 -27.42 -2.08 -1.91
N SER A 364 -27.00 -1.07 -1.14
CA SER A 364 -27.57 0.28 -1.24
C SER A 364 -27.10 1.00 -2.52
N ASP A 365 -27.90 1.95 -3.00
CA ASP A 365 -27.56 2.78 -4.16
C ASP A 365 -27.48 4.25 -3.74
N PRO A 366 -26.32 4.72 -3.29
CA PRO A 366 -26.13 6.13 -2.92
C PRO A 366 -25.77 7.03 -4.10
N GLY A 367 -25.77 6.50 -5.34
CA GLY A 367 -25.30 7.24 -6.52
C GLY A 367 -23.78 7.42 -6.59
N PHE A 368 -23.01 6.64 -5.83
CA PHE A 368 -21.55 6.57 -5.90
C PHE A 368 -21.03 5.16 -5.57
N THR A 369 -19.82 4.84 -6.04
CA THR A 369 -19.19 3.54 -5.81
C THR A 369 -18.91 3.27 -4.34
N LEU A 370 -19.24 2.08 -3.85
CA LEU A 370 -18.97 1.65 -2.47
C LEU A 370 -17.71 0.79 -2.37
N LEU A 371 -17.50 -0.12 -3.32
CA LEU A 371 -16.41 -1.09 -3.28
C LEU A 371 -15.13 -0.53 -3.88
N ALA A 372 -13.98 -0.84 -3.26
CA ALA A 372 -12.68 -0.34 -3.71
C ALA A 372 -12.28 -1.02 -5.03
N GLU A 373 -12.65 -2.29 -5.17
CA GLU A 373 -12.47 -3.13 -6.35
C GLU A 373 -13.38 -2.74 -7.53
N GLU A 374 -14.36 -1.86 -7.32
CA GLU A 374 -15.21 -1.28 -8.38
C GLU A 374 -14.82 0.17 -8.71
N SER A 375 -14.00 0.80 -7.86
CA SER A 375 -13.67 2.22 -7.92
C SER A 375 -12.44 2.48 -8.81
N GLU A 376 -12.54 3.42 -9.74
CA GLU A 376 -11.46 3.75 -10.69
C GLU A 376 -11.33 5.25 -10.96
N GLY A 377 -10.20 5.67 -11.55
CA GLY A 377 -10.00 7.06 -11.93
C GLY A 377 -10.20 8.02 -10.75
N TYR A 378 -11.22 8.88 -10.85
CA TYR A 378 -11.62 9.85 -9.82
C TYR A 378 -12.79 9.38 -8.93
N ASP A 379 -13.21 8.12 -9.05
CA ASP A 379 -14.22 7.56 -8.14
C ASP A 379 -13.61 7.36 -6.76
N GLY A 380 -14.32 7.78 -5.72
CA GLY A 380 -14.05 7.37 -4.34
C GLY A 380 -14.67 6.01 -4.01
N TYR A 381 -14.52 5.55 -2.76
CA TYR A 381 -15.15 4.32 -2.26
C TYR A 381 -15.44 4.39 -0.75
N SER A 382 -16.17 3.40 -0.24
CA SER A 382 -16.57 3.23 1.17
C SER A 382 -16.61 1.75 1.51
N SER A 383 -15.44 1.14 1.69
CA SER A 383 -15.29 -0.33 1.70
C SER A 383 -15.21 -0.89 3.12
N PRO A 384 -16.04 -1.87 3.49
CA PRO A 384 -15.89 -2.61 4.74
C PRO A 384 -14.62 -3.48 4.71
N ILE A 385 -13.69 -3.24 5.64
CA ILE A 385 -12.36 -3.86 5.60
C ILE A 385 -12.17 -4.94 6.67
N ARG A 386 -12.55 -4.70 7.93
CA ARG A 386 -12.32 -5.63 9.06
C ARG A 386 -13.37 -5.47 10.15
N ILE A 387 -13.57 -6.53 10.96
CA ILE A 387 -14.36 -6.47 12.19
C ILE A 387 -13.43 -6.77 13.35
N LEU A 388 -13.24 -5.78 14.21
CA LEU A 388 -12.41 -5.87 15.40
C LEU A 388 -13.30 -5.98 16.65
N ARG A 389 -12.74 -6.59 17.70
CA ARG A 389 -13.34 -6.61 19.04
C ARG A 389 -12.57 -5.66 19.94
N ASP A 390 -13.28 -4.72 20.56
CA ASP A 390 -12.76 -3.81 21.57
C ASP A 390 -13.58 -3.86 22.86
N ASP A 391 -13.30 -2.94 23.79
CA ASP A 391 -13.99 -2.82 25.07
C ASP A 391 -15.47 -2.39 24.93
N GLN A 392 -15.86 -1.86 23.77
CA GLN A 392 -17.22 -1.41 23.47
C GLN A 392 -18.01 -2.39 22.60
N GLY A 393 -17.43 -3.53 22.21
CA GLY A 393 -18.12 -4.59 21.48
C GLY A 393 -17.40 -4.99 20.20
N LEU A 394 -18.16 -5.21 19.12
CA LEU A 394 -17.62 -5.40 17.78
C LEU A 394 -17.66 -4.08 17.01
N ARG A 395 -16.59 -3.78 16.29
CA ARG A 395 -16.42 -2.58 15.48
C ARG A 395 -16.12 -3.00 14.04
N LEU A 396 -17.02 -2.67 13.12
CA LEU A 396 -16.78 -2.78 11.69
C LEU A 396 -16.07 -1.51 11.20
N ASP A 397 -14.84 -1.65 10.73
CA ASP A 397 -14.08 -0.57 10.13
C ASP A 397 -14.45 -0.46 8.63
N VAL A 398 -14.75 0.75 8.17
CA VAL A 398 -15.09 1.09 6.78
C VAL A 398 -14.12 2.15 6.26
N ARG A 399 -13.32 1.80 5.25
CA ARG A 399 -12.37 2.72 4.62
C ARG A 399 -13.11 3.65 3.65
N ILE A 400 -13.07 4.96 3.90
CA ILE A 400 -13.78 5.96 3.10
C ILE A 400 -12.77 6.86 2.39
N ARG A 401 -12.91 6.99 1.06
CA ARG A 401 -12.01 7.77 0.20
C ARG A 401 -12.81 8.59 -0.81
N ASP A 402 -12.40 9.83 -1.05
CA ASP A 402 -12.93 10.67 -2.14
C ASP A 402 -11.95 11.80 -2.50
N PHE A 403 -11.87 12.20 -3.77
CA PHE A 403 -11.00 13.30 -4.20
C PHE A 403 -11.49 14.68 -3.75
N SER A 404 -12.79 14.80 -3.46
CA SER A 404 -13.41 16.03 -2.98
C SER A 404 -13.74 15.95 -1.48
N PRO A 405 -13.53 17.03 -0.70
CA PRO A 405 -14.00 17.10 0.69
C PRO A 405 -15.52 16.88 0.80
N GLU A 406 -16.30 17.42 -0.14
CA GLU A 406 -17.76 17.26 -0.17
C GLU A 406 -18.15 15.81 -0.46
N GLY A 407 -17.45 15.14 -1.37
CA GLY A 407 -17.68 13.72 -1.66
C GLY A 407 -17.33 12.82 -0.49
N LEU A 408 -16.24 13.12 0.24
CA LEU A 408 -15.89 12.42 1.47
C LEU A 408 -17.02 12.57 2.51
N GLN A 409 -17.54 13.78 2.71
CA GLN A 409 -18.63 14.02 3.64
C GLN A 409 -19.91 13.28 3.24
N ARG A 410 -20.29 13.29 1.94
CA ARG A 410 -21.46 12.54 1.45
C ARG A 410 -21.36 11.04 1.78
N ARG A 411 -20.16 10.46 1.70
CA ARG A 411 -19.92 9.05 2.01
C ARG A 411 -20.03 8.75 3.51
N ILE A 412 -19.49 9.65 4.36
CA ILE A 412 -19.64 9.56 5.82
C ILE A 412 -21.12 9.65 6.22
N ASP A 413 -21.86 10.58 5.62
CA ASP A 413 -23.29 10.77 5.87
C ASP A 413 -24.09 9.53 5.46
N HIS A 414 -23.76 8.92 4.30
CA HIS A 414 -24.38 7.66 3.85
C HIS A 414 -24.12 6.51 4.82
N LEU A 415 -22.87 6.29 5.24
CA LEU A 415 -22.54 5.25 6.24
C LEU A 415 -23.35 5.45 7.53
N THR A 416 -23.42 6.69 8.01
CA THR A 416 -24.15 7.07 9.22
C THR A 416 -25.64 6.81 9.08
N ALA A 417 -26.23 7.19 7.94
CA ALA A 417 -27.64 6.97 7.64
C ALA A 417 -27.98 5.48 7.55
N GLN A 418 -27.14 4.68 6.88
CA GLN A 418 -27.34 3.23 6.77
C GLN A 418 -27.21 2.54 8.12
N ALA A 419 -26.20 2.88 8.92
CA ALA A 419 -26.04 2.33 10.26
C ALA A 419 -27.27 2.63 11.13
N LYS A 420 -27.72 3.88 11.14
CA LYS A 420 -28.92 4.31 11.87
C LYS A 420 -30.19 3.58 11.40
N ALA A 421 -30.38 3.41 10.10
CA ALA A 421 -31.52 2.69 9.53
C ALA A 421 -31.58 1.22 9.97
N HIS A 422 -30.42 0.63 10.29
CA HIS A 422 -30.29 -0.74 10.78
C HIS A 422 -30.18 -0.83 12.32
N GLY A 423 -30.37 0.28 13.03
CA GLY A 423 -30.34 0.31 14.51
C GLY A 423 -28.94 0.28 15.11
N HIS A 424 -27.92 0.70 14.36
CA HIS A 424 -26.53 0.77 14.79
C HIS A 424 -26.04 2.22 14.88
N ALA A 425 -24.99 2.44 15.69
CA ALA A 425 -24.28 3.70 15.75
C ALA A 425 -23.06 3.65 14.80
N ALA A 426 -22.77 4.78 14.16
CA ALA A 426 -21.57 4.97 13.36
C ALA A 426 -20.86 6.25 13.75
N GLU A 427 -19.53 6.23 13.68
CA GLU A 427 -18.64 7.38 13.81
C GLU A 427 -17.65 7.39 12.65
N ALA A 428 -17.03 8.54 12.36
CA ALA A 428 -15.98 8.64 11.36
C ALA A 428 -14.87 9.59 11.82
N ALA A 429 -13.63 9.20 11.59
CA ALA A 429 -12.44 10.00 11.85
C ALA A 429 -11.74 10.35 10.53
N HIS A 430 -11.45 11.63 10.30
CA HIS A 430 -10.65 12.07 9.16
C HIS A 430 -9.20 11.62 9.32
N GLN A 431 -8.53 11.28 8.21
CA GLN A 431 -7.16 10.79 8.18
C GLN A 431 -6.21 11.78 7.51
N TYR A 432 -6.49 12.16 6.26
CA TYR A 432 -5.67 13.11 5.47
C TYR A 432 -6.52 13.79 4.38
N VAL A 433 -5.96 14.84 3.78
CA VAL A 433 -6.61 15.65 2.74
C VAL A 433 -5.93 15.50 1.39
N ASN A 434 -6.60 15.95 0.33
CA ASN A 434 -6.04 15.97 -1.02
C ASN A 434 -5.02 17.12 -1.18
N MET A 435 -3.80 16.80 -1.61
CA MET A 435 -2.71 17.74 -1.89
C MET A 435 -2.92 18.60 -3.14
N GLY A 436 -3.81 18.19 -4.05
CA GLY A 436 -4.05 18.80 -5.37
C GLY A 436 -4.23 20.31 -5.37
N PRO A 437 -5.19 20.85 -4.60
CA PRO A 437 -5.39 22.29 -4.51
C PRO A 437 -4.14 23.06 -4.06
N ARG A 438 -3.30 22.42 -3.24
CA ARG A 438 -2.07 22.99 -2.66
C ARG A 438 -0.89 22.92 -3.63
N LEU A 439 -0.83 21.89 -4.48
CA LEU A 439 0.19 21.73 -5.51
C LEU A 439 -0.12 22.42 -6.84
N ALA A 440 -1.37 22.85 -7.08
CA ALA A 440 -1.78 23.50 -8.33
C ALA A 440 -0.88 24.70 -8.75
N PRO A 441 -0.37 25.56 -7.85
CA PRO A 441 0.56 26.63 -8.22
C PRO A 441 1.97 26.15 -8.64
N HIS A 442 2.31 24.90 -8.38
CA HIS A 442 3.66 24.33 -8.53
C HIS A 442 3.78 23.43 -9.77
N GLY A 443 3.15 23.83 -10.89
CA GLY A 443 3.12 23.04 -12.14
C GLY A 443 4.49 22.72 -12.75
N HIS A 444 5.56 23.43 -12.33
CA HIS A 444 6.93 23.13 -12.74
C HIS A 444 7.39 21.74 -12.27
N LEU A 445 6.88 21.23 -11.15
CA LEU A 445 7.19 19.88 -10.67
C LEU A 445 6.75 18.81 -11.68
N VAL A 446 5.54 18.97 -12.20
CA VAL A 446 5.04 18.09 -13.27
C VAL A 446 5.87 18.28 -14.53
N ALA A 447 6.12 19.53 -14.94
CA ALA A 447 6.85 19.80 -16.17
C ALA A 447 8.26 19.18 -16.16
N TRP A 448 9.01 19.33 -15.06
CA TRP A 448 10.34 18.73 -14.93
C TRP A 448 10.32 17.21 -15.02
N ALA A 449 9.40 16.55 -14.34
CA ALA A 449 9.27 15.09 -14.38
C ALA A 449 8.86 14.58 -15.78
N MET A 450 7.92 15.27 -16.44
CA MET A 450 7.51 14.95 -17.81
C MET A 450 8.66 15.13 -18.81
N GLU A 451 9.37 16.26 -18.75
CA GLU A 451 10.48 16.56 -19.65
C GLU A 451 11.71 15.66 -19.40
N ALA A 452 11.94 15.29 -18.14
CA ALA A 452 12.96 14.33 -17.76
C ALA A 452 12.68 12.98 -18.42
N GLY A 453 11.43 12.50 -18.32
CA GLY A 453 11.04 11.20 -18.89
C GLY A 453 11.19 11.18 -20.41
N ALA A 454 10.67 12.21 -21.08
CA ALA A 454 10.84 12.37 -22.52
C ALA A 454 12.32 12.38 -22.96
N SER A 455 13.21 12.95 -22.14
CA SER A 455 14.65 13.04 -22.46
C SER A 455 15.40 11.72 -22.38
N VAL A 456 14.87 10.74 -21.64
CA VAL A 456 15.45 9.39 -21.50
C VAL A 456 14.62 8.31 -22.19
N GLY A 457 13.63 8.71 -23.00
CA GLY A 457 12.82 7.80 -23.81
C GLY A 457 11.82 6.97 -23.01
N VAL A 458 11.41 7.43 -21.83
CA VAL A 458 10.27 6.86 -21.08
C VAL A 458 9.03 7.72 -21.28
N ASP A 459 7.86 7.15 -21.01
CA ASP A 459 6.57 7.82 -21.18
C ASP A 459 5.95 8.14 -19.81
N PRO A 460 6.30 9.27 -19.19
CA PRO A 460 5.78 9.64 -17.88
C PRO A 460 4.31 10.05 -17.97
N GLN A 461 3.54 9.68 -16.95
CA GLN A 461 2.08 9.89 -16.92
C GLN A 461 1.67 10.67 -15.69
N ARG A 462 0.95 11.78 -15.87
CA ARG A 462 0.34 12.52 -14.76
C ARG A 462 -0.99 11.86 -14.38
N GLY A 463 -1.18 11.56 -13.10
CA GLY A 463 -2.46 11.04 -12.60
C GLY A 463 -2.63 11.25 -11.10
N PRO A 464 -3.83 11.03 -10.56
CA PRO A 464 -3.99 10.98 -9.11
C PRO A 464 -3.37 9.70 -8.54
N ILE A 465 -2.86 9.76 -7.31
CA ILE A 465 -2.62 8.54 -6.52
C ILE A 465 -3.87 8.24 -5.70
N ARG A 466 -4.30 6.98 -5.71
CA ARG A 466 -5.52 6.53 -5.04
C ARG A 466 -5.23 6.08 -3.59
N GLY A 467 -4.41 6.87 -2.89
CA GLY A 467 -3.94 6.65 -1.52
C GLY A 467 -3.68 7.98 -0.81
N GLY A 468 -2.82 7.98 0.22
CA GLY A 468 -2.18 9.18 0.78
C GLY A 468 -0.69 9.18 0.37
N THR A 469 0.02 10.28 0.62
CA THR A 469 1.49 10.36 0.35
C THR A 469 2.28 10.97 1.50
N GLY A 470 1.62 11.30 2.60
CA GLY A 470 2.26 11.90 3.78
C GLY A 470 2.96 13.25 3.52
N VAL A 471 2.54 14.00 2.49
CA VAL A 471 3.18 15.29 2.12
C VAL A 471 2.60 16.52 2.82
N ASP A 472 1.50 16.35 3.56
CA ASP A 472 0.75 17.46 4.17
C ASP A 472 1.62 18.39 5.03
N PRO A 473 2.47 17.89 5.95
CA PRO A 473 3.34 18.76 6.75
C PRO A 473 4.30 19.61 5.90
N PHE A 474 4.87 19.06 4.82
CA PHE A 474 5.78 19.83 3.96
C PHE A 474 5.07 20.99 3.28
N LEU A 475 3.86 20.73 2.78
CA LEU A 475 3.04 21.76 2.19
C LEU A 475 2.60 22.82 3.22
N ASP A 476 2.42 22.45 4.51
CA ASP A 476 2.09 23.40 5.59
C ASP A 476 3.25 24.35 5.88
N HIS A 477 4.49 23.85 5.76
CA HIS A 477 5.72 24.62 5.87
C HIS A 477 6.14 25.30 4.56
N GLY A 478 5.28 25.30 3.53
CA GLY A 478 5.53 25.97 2.25
C GLY A 478 6.56 25.27 1.36
N VAL A 479 6.83 23.99 1.59
CA VAL A 479 7.71 23.14 0.78
C VAL A 479 6.85 22.25 -0.14
N PRO A 480 6.67 22.62 -1.42
CA PRO A 480 5.90 21.82 -2.36
C PRO A 480 6.60 20.49 -2.67
N ILE A 481 5.96 19.39 -2.30
CA ILE A 481 6.41 18.02 -2.58
C ILE A 481 5.35 17.33 -3.46
N ALA A 482 5.72 16.95 -4.68
CA ALA A 482 4.90 16.07 -5.52
C ALA A 482 5.29 14.60 -5.27
N ASN A 483 4.53 13.65 -5.82
CA ASN A 483 4.93 12.24 -5.81
C ASN A 483 5.33 11.78 -7.21
N VAL A 484 6.31 10.89 -7.31
CA VAL A 484 6.64 10.18 -8.53
C VAL A 484 6.60 8.68 -8.30
N GLY A 485 6.15 7.95 -9.33
CA GLY A 485 6.11 6.51 -9.40
C GLY A 485 7.43 5.85 -9.08
N THR A 486 7.40 4.57 -8.75
CA THR A 486 8.59 3.77 -8.43
C THR A 486 8.74 2.56 -9.38
N GLY A 487 7.66 2.08 -9.98
CA GLY A 487 7.70 1.12 -11.09
C GLY A 487 7.64 -0.34 -10.64
N TYR A 488 6.65 -0.69 -9.83
CA TYR A 488 6.39 -2.06 -9.40
C TYR A 488 4.90 -2.41 -9.54
N PHE A 489 4.59 -3.68 -9.35
CA PHE A 489 3.24 -4.22 -9.34
C PHE A 489 2.84 -4.67 -7.93
N ALA A 490 1.55 -4.55 -7.61
CA ALA A 490 0.89 -5.06 -6.40
C ALA A 490 1.57 -4.68 -5.07
N PRO A 491 1.51 -3.39 -4.67
CA PRO A 491 2.04 -2.94 -3.38
C PRO A 491 1.43 -3.71 -2.21
N GLU A 492 2.24 -3.88 -1.17
CA GLU A 492 1.87 -4.55 0.09
C GLU A 492 1.31 -5.97 -0.08
N SER A 493 1.59 -6.62 -1.22
CA SER A 493 1.06 -7.94 -1.53
C SER A 493 2.14 -8.96 -1.82
N GLU A 494 1.85 -10.23 -1.55
CA GLU A 494 2.69 -11.36 -1.96
C GLU A 494 2.91 -11.47 -3.49
N LYS A 495 2.12 -10.70 -4.27
CA LYS A 495 2.19 -10.57 -5.72
C LYS A 495 3.27 -9.61 -6.22
N GLU A 496 3.95 -8.90 -5.33
CA GLU A 496 4.76 -7.77 -5.77
C GLU A 496 5.96 -8.18 -6.63
N PHE A 497 6.23 -7.40 -7.67
CA PHE A 497 7.42 -7.56 -8.51
C PHE A 497 7.76 -6.26 -9.24
N THR A 498 9.02 -6.17 -9.68
CA THR A 498 9.50 -5.14 -10.62
C THR A 498 10.35 -5.82 -11.71
N SER A 499 11.17 -5.08 -12.45
CA SER A 499 12.15 -5.64 -13.39
C SER A 499 13.48 -4.91 -13.37
N LEU A 500 14.50 -5.56 -13.94
CA LEU A 500 15.84 -4.99 -14.09
C LEU A 500 15.82 -3.73 -14.96
N GLU A 501 15.12 -3.80 -16.09
CA GLU A 501 14.98 -2.72 -17.06
C GLU A 501 14.20 -1.54 -16.45
N MET A 502 13.17 -1.82 -15.63
CA MET A 502 12.41 -0.78 -14.95
C MET A 502 13.30 -0.01 -13.98
N MET A 503 14.05 -0.71 -13.12
CA MET A 503 14.99 -0.08 -12.18
C MET A 503 16.02 0.79 -12.89
N ALA A 504 16.61 0.29 -13.99
CA ALA A 504 17.61 1.03 -14.75
C ALA A 504 17.04 2.32 -15.35
N ARG A 505 15.88 2.23 -16.01
CA ARG A 505 15.22 3.39 -16.65
C ARG A 505 14.73 4.40 -15.63
N HIS A 506 14.29 3.95 -14.46
CA HIS A 506 13.89 4.84 -13.38
C HIS A 506 15.06 5.65 -12.82
N ALA A 507 16.19 5.00 -12.54
CA ALA A 507 17.40 5.71 -12.12
C ALA A 507 17.85 6.76 -13.16
N LEU A 508 17.73 6.45 -14.46
CA LEU A 508 18.00 7.42 -15.53
C LEU A 508 16.99 8.57 -15.55
N TRP A 509 15.71 8.29 -15.28
CA TRP A 509 14.68 9.31 -15.17
C TRP A 509 14.95 10.26 -14.00
N LEU A 510 15.35 9.75 -12.83
CA LEU A 510 15.73 10.60 -11.69
C LEU A 510 16.98 11.44 -11.97
N VAL A 511 17.98 10.90 -12.69
CA VAL A 511 19.12 11.70 -13.16
C VAL A 511 18.66 12.85 -14.04
N ALA A 512 17.79 12.58 -15.01
CA ALA A 512 17.26 13.62 -15.90
C ALA A 512 16.39 14.64 -15.12
N LEU A 513 15.65 14.19 -14.10
CA LEU A 513 14.84 15.05 -13.24
C LEU A 513 15.69 16.07 -12.49
N VAL A 514 16.78 15.63 -11.85
CA VAL A 514 17.65 16.56 -11.12
C VAL A 514 18.42 17.51 -12.06
N GLN A 515 18.70 17.08 -13.30
CA GLN A 515 19.25 17.95 -14.34
C GLN A 515 18.25 19.03 -14.77
N ARG A 516 16.96 18.68 -14.92
CA ARG A 516 15.90 19.65 -15.21
C ARG A 516 15.78 20.69 -14.10
N ALA A 517 15.81 20.25 -12.86
CA ALA A 517 15.81 21.14 -11.70
C ALA A 517 17.00 22.13 -11.69
N ALA A 518 18.18 21.71 -12.14
CA ALA A 518 19.34 22.60 -12.28
C ALA A 518 19.16 23.63 -13.40
N ALA A 519 18.55 23.26 -14.52
CA ALA A 519 18.32 24.16 -15.64
C ALA A 519 17.32 25.28 -15.30
N GLY A 520 16.35 25.00 -14.43
CA GLY A 520 15.20 25.88 -14.15
C GLY A 520 14.06 25.61 -15.10
#